data_AF-A0A6L9KXU4-F1
#
_entry.id   AF-A0A6L9KXU4-F1
#
_cell.length_a   1.000
_cell.length_b   1.000
_cell.length_c   1.000
_cell.angle_alpha   90.00
_cell.angle_beta   90.00
_cell.angle_gamma   90.00
#
_symmetry.space_group_name_H-M   'P 1'
#
loop_
_entity.id
_entity.type
_entity.pdbx_description
1 polymer ?
#
loop_
_entity_poly.entity_id
_entity_poly.type
_entity_poly.pdbx_seq_one_letter_code
_entity_poly.pdbx_strand_id
1 'polypeptide(L)'
;MNISQGQAAYAATVAKTLKDQGVRVEADLRNGKITYKIREHSLQKLPYPLIVGDKVAQSMRVTVRSRGGEYLGSMPLETFWPNCSRKQVPGPVN
;
A
#
# COMPACT_ATOMS: atom_id res chain seq x y z
N MET A 1 1.96 -4.01 -18.46
CA MET A 1 2.66 -2.81 -17.96
C MET A 1 3.48 -3.24 -16.76
N ASN A 2 4.80 -3.16 -16.92
CA ASN A 2 5.81 -3.55 -15.93
C ASN A 2 5.72 -2.66 -14.69
N ILE A 3 6.18 -3.17 -13.56
CA ILE A 3 6.47 -2.35 -12.38
C ILE A 3 7.69 -1.51 -12.75
N SER A 4 7.48 -0.20 -12.99
CA SER A 4 8.60 0.71 -13.21
C SER A 4 9.54 0.66 -12.00
N GLN A 5 10.84 0.73 -12.23
CA GLN A 5 11.88 0.64 -11.18
C GLN A 5 11.66 1.66 -10.04
N GLY A 6 11.06 2.82 -10.35
CA GLY A 6 10.64 3.82 -9.36
C GLY A 6 9.53 3.36 -8.42
N GLN A 7 8.56 2.57 -8.89
CA GLN A 7 7.49 2.01 -8.05
C GLN A 7 8.07 0.98 -7.06
N ALA A 8 9.00 0.14 -7.54
CA ALA A 8 9.65 -0.86 -6.71
C ALA A 8 10.53 -0.23 -5.62
N ALA A 9 11.34 0.78 -5.98
CA ALA A 9 12.15 1.52 -5.03
C ALA A 9 11.29 2.22 -3.96
N TYR A 10 10.20 2.86 -4.38
CA TYR A 10 9.28 3.53 -3.45
C TYR A 10 8.56 2.53 -2.54
N ALA A 11 8.06 1.40 -3.06
CA ALA A 11 7.45 0.34 -2.26
C ALA A 11 8.42 -0.27 -1.24
N ALA A 12 9.71 -0.42 -1.59
CA ALA A 12 10.74 -0.86 -0.66
C ALA A 12 10.98 0.16 0.46
N THR A 13 11.05 1.45 0.13
CA THR A 13 11.18 2.55 1.12
C THR A 13 9.97 2.58 2.06
N VAL A 14 8.76 2.52 1.52
CA VAL A 14 7.50 2.42 2.28
C VAL A 14 7.56 1.27 3.29
N ALA A 15 7.91 0.07 2.81
CA ALA A 15 7.97 -1.11 3.66
C ALA A 15 9.07 -0.99 4.72
N LYS A 16 10.22 -0.40 4.40
CA LYS A 16 11.29 -0.15 5.37
C LYS A 16 10.82 0.79 6.47
N THR A 17 10.21 1.93 6.12
CA THR A 17 9.68 2.90 7.09
C THR A 17 8.64 2.26 8.00
N LEU A 18 7.70 1.51 7.43
CA LEU A 18 6.67 0.82 8.22
C LEU A 18 7.26 -0.27 9.14
N LYS A 19 8.27 -1.02 8.67
CA LYS A 19 8.99 -2.00 9.52
C LYS A 19 9.73 -1.35 10.68
N ASP A 20 10.37 -0.21 10.43
CA ASP A 20 11.10 0.56 11.45
C ASP A 20 10.15 1.07 12.55
N GLN A 21 8.92 1.40 12.17
CA GLN A 21 7.83 1.77 13.10
C GLN A 21 7.18 0.56 13.80
N GLY A 22 7.71 -0.66 13.61
CA GLY A 22 7.19 -1.89 14.23
C GLY A 22 5.94 -2.48 13.56
N VAL A 23 5.58 -2.01 12.36
CA VAL A 23 4.45 -2.55 11.60
C VAL A 23 4.89 -3.75 10.77
N ARG A 24 4.12 -4.85 10.84
CA ARG A 24 4.32 -6.01 9.96
C ARG A 24 3.86 -5.69 8.54
N VAL A 25 4.81 -5.48 7.64
CA VAL A 25 4.58 -5.18 6.23
C VAL A 25 5.46 -6.04 5.34
N GLU A 26 4.91 -6.43 4.20
CA GLU A 26 5.60 -7.17 3.15
C GLU A 26 5.39 -6.44 1.82
N ALA A 27 6.49 -6.11 1.13
CA ALA A 27 6.45 -5.49 -0.19
C ALA A 27 6.65 -6.57 -1.25
N ASP A 28 5.64 -6.82 -2.06
CA ASP A 28 5.78 -7.67 -3.23
C ASP A 28 6.33 -6.86 -4.42
N LEU A 29 7.64 -7.00 -4.66
CA LEU A 29 8.39 -6.34 -5.75
C LEU A 29 8.51 -7.21 -7.01
N ARG A 30 7.88 -8.39 -7.06
CA ARG A 30 7.97 -9.29 -8.24
C ARG A 30 7.46 -8.60 -9.49
N ASN A 31 8.17 -8.74 -10.61
CA ASN A 31 7.75 -8.10 -11.85
C ASN A 31 6.48 -8.80 -12.40
N GLY A 32 5.32 -8.17 -12.22
CA GLY A 32 4.02 -8.77 -12.54
C GLY A 32 2.89 -7.74 -12.60
N LYS A 33 1.76 -8.11 -13.20
CA LYS A 33 0.60 -7.20 -13.29
C LYS A 33 0.07 -6.88 -11.90
N ILE A 34 -0.08 -5.59 -11.59
CA ILE A 34 -0.60 -5.15 -10.28
C ILE A 34 -1.99 -5.72 -9.99
N THR A 35 -2.83 -5.89 -11.02
CA THR A 35 -4.15 -6.52 -10.91
C THR A 35 -4.08 -7.98 -10.44
N TYR A 36 -3.03 -8.71 -10.81
CA TYR A 36 -2.81 -10.08 -10.35
C TYR A 36 -2.43 -10.10 -8.87
N LYS A 37 -1.48 -9.25 -8.47
CA LYS A 37 -1.06 -9.10 -7.07
C LYS A 37 -2.20 -8.69 -6.16
N ILE A 38 -3.01 -7.72 -6.59
CA ILE A 38 -4.19 -7.29 -5.84
C ILE A 38 -5.14 -8.48 -5.60
N ARG A 39 -5.34 -9.33 -6.62
CA ARG A 39 -6.18 -10.53 -6.48
C ARG A 39 -5.58 -11.54 -5.51
N GLU A 40 -4.28 -11.85 -5.62
CA GLU A 40 -3.59 -12.75 -4.67
C GLU A 40 -3.64 -12.24 -3.23
N HIS A 41 -3.34 -10.96 -3.02
CA HIS A 41 -3.39 -10.33 -1.70
C HIS A 41 -4.81 -10.24 -1.13
N SER A 42 -5.81 -10.10 -2.00
CA SER A 42 -7.22 -10.17 -1.60
C SER A 42 -7.59 -11.59 -1.15
N LEU A 43 -7.08 -12.62 -1.83
CA LEU A 43 -7.27 -14.02 -1.44
C LEU A 43 -6.56 -14.35 -0.11
N GLN A 44 -5.42 -13.73 0.16
CA GLN A 44 -4.70 -13.82 1.43
C GLN A 44 -5.41 -13.12 2.60
N LYS A 45 -6.56 -12.46 2.34
CA LYS A 45 -7.38 -11.76 3.34
C LYS A 45 -6.58 -10.75 4.17
N LEU A 46 -5.64 -10.05 3.52
CA LEU A 46 -4.86 -9.02 4.18
C LEU A 46 -5.79 -7.88 4.66
N PRO A 47 -5.59 -7.37 5.90
CA PRO A 47 -6.46 -6.34 6.45
C PRO A 47 -6.36 -5.03 5.68
N TYR A 48 -5.15 -4.66 5.23
CA TYR A 48 -4.89 -3.40 4.51
C TYR A 48 -3.89 -3.61 3.36
N PRO A 49 -4.35 -4.02 2.17
CA PRO A 49 -3.53 -4.01 0.97
C PRO A 49 -3.18 -2.57 0.55
N LEU A 50 -1.87 -2.29 0.52
CA LEU A 50 -1.29 -1.05 0.05
C LEU A 50 -0.91 -1.19 -1.43
N ILE A 51 -1.39 -0.27 -2.26
CA ILE A 51 -1.10 -0.25 -3.69
C ILE A 51 -0.23 0.94 -4.00
N VAL A 52 0.95 0.66 -4.57
CA VAL A 52 1.87 1.66 -5.09
C VAL A 52 1.79 1.63 -6.61
N GLY A 53 1.20 2.67 -7.18
CA GLY A 53 1.22 2.91 -8.62
C GLY A 53 2.15 4.08 -8.97
N ASP A 54 2.42 4.27 -10.26
CA ASP A 54 3.34 5.31 -10.75
C ASP A 54 2.97 6.72 -10.26
N LYS A 55 1.70 7.10 -10.45
CA LYS A 55 1.17 8.40 -10.01
C LYS A 55 1.32 8.61 -8.50
N VAL A 56 1.11 7.55 -7.73
CA VAL A 56 1.10 7.59 -6.27
C VAL A 56 2.53 7.65 -5.73
N ALA A 57 3.46 6.92 -6.36
CA ALA A 57 4.89 6.96 -6.06
C ALA A 57 5.49 8.35 -6.35
N GLN A 58 5.10 8.99 -7.45
CA GLN A 58 5.53 10.37 -7.76
C GLN A 58 5.04 11.38 -6.73
N SER A 59 3.85 11.18 -6.15
CA SER A 59 3.30 12.07 -5.12
C SER A 59 3.68 11.68 -3.69
N MET A 60 4.55 10.68 -3.48
CA MET A 60 4.87 10.14 -2.14
C MET A 60 3.63 9.77 -1.31
N ARG A 61 2.61 9.21 -1.98
CA ARG A 61 1.39 8.72 -1.34
C ARG A 61 1.36 7.19 -1.34
N VAL A 62 0.34 6.60 -0.74
CA VAL A 62 0.00 5.18 -0.88
C VAL A 62 -1.51 5.07 -1.02
N THR A 63 -1.96 4.19 -1.91
CA THR A 63 -3.37 3.84 -2.01
C THR A 63 -3.68 2.74 -1.01
N VAL A 64 -4.68 2.95 -0.16
CA VAL A 64 -5.11 1.97 0.83
C VAL A 64 -6.42 1.34 0.38
N ARG A 65 -6.50 0.02 0.45
CA ARG A 65 -7.75 -0.72 0.28
C ARG A 65 -8.11 -1.46 1.57
N SER A 66 -9.41 -1.60 1.80
CA SER A 66 -9.95 -2.40 2.90
C SER A 66 -10.06 -3.87 2.49
N ARG A 67 -10.07 -4.77 3.48
CA ARG A 67 -10.33 -6.22 3.30
C ARG A 67 -11.61 -6.51 2.51
N GLY A 68 -12.61 -5.62 2.56
CA GLY A 68 -13.87 -5.74 1.82
C GLY A 68 -13.79 -5.37 0.33
N GLY A 69 -12.62 -4.99 -0.18
CA GLY A 69 -12.46 -4.50 -1.54
C GLY A 69 -12.78 -3.00 -1.70
N GLU A 70 -13.22 -2.33 -0.63
CA GLU A 70 -13.44 -0.89 -0.62
C GLU A 70 -12.12 -0.12 -0.80
N TYR A 71 -12.22 0.99 -1.52
CA TYR A 71 -11.11 1.89 -1.76
C TYR A 71 -11.14 3.00 -0.71
N LEU A 72 -10.16 3.03 0.18
CA LEU A 72 -10.09 4.02 1.27
C LEU A 72 -9.48 5.36 0.79
N GLY A 73 -9.00 5.42 -0.46
CA GLY A 73 -8.37 6.59 -1.03
C GLY A 73 -6.84 6.48 -1.08
N SER A 74 -6.21 7.55 -1.53
CA SER A 74 -4.75 7.70 -1.47
C SER A 74 -4.39 8.66 -0.33
N MET A 75 -3.45 8.26 0.52
CA MET A 75 -3.00 9.06 1.65
C MET A 75 -1.47 9.03 1.79
N PRO A 76 -0.86 10.01 2.45
CA PRO A 76 0.57 9.98 2.77
C PRO A 76 0.90 8.81 3.70
N LEU A 77 2.13 8.29 3.60
CA LEU A 77 2.65 7.26 4.52
C LEU A 77 2.60 7.70 5.99
N GLU A 78 2.90 8.98 6.22
CA GLU A 78 2.89 9.61 7.54
C GLU A 78 1.50 9.57 8.19
N THR A 79 0.44 9.62 7.39
CA THR A 79 -0.94 9.50 7.87
C THR A 79 -1.38 8.05 7.99
N PHE A 80 -0.78 7.13 7.23
CA PHE A 80 -1.18 5.73 7.26
C PHE A 80 -0.65 4.98 8.50
N TRP A 81 0.62 5.17 8.87
CA TRP A 81 1.24 4.41 9.96
C TRP A 81 0.55 4.55 11.34
N PRO A 82 0.11 5.75 11.81
CA PRO A 82 -0.52 5.89 13.12
C PRO A 82 -1.89 5.20 13.14
N ASN A 83 -2.57 5.23 12.00
CA ASN A 83 -3.90 4.69 11.79
C ASN A 83 -3.90 3.17 11.65
N CYS A 84 -2.80 2.59 11.13
CA CYS A 84 -2.62 1.14 11.04
C CYS A 84 -2.66 0.47 12.42
N SER A 85 -2.02 1.08 13.43
CA SER A 85 -2.03 0.57 14.82
C SER A 85 -3.43 0.66 15.46
N ARG A 86 -4.15 1.76 15.20
CA ARG A 86 -5.50 1.99 15.75
C ARG A 86 -6.62 1.23 15.05
N LYS A 87 -6.35 0.50 13.96
CA LYS A 87 -7.35 -0.04 13.01
C LYS A 87 -8.32 1.03 12.48
N GLN A 88 -7.98 2.30 12.63
CA GLN A 88 -8.84 3.43 12.31
C GLN A 88 -8.20 4.16 11.14
N VAL A 89 -8.32 3.56 9.95
CA VAL A 89 -7.94 4.27 8.73
C VAL A 89 -9.07 5.28 8.46
N PRO A 90 -8.78 6.60 8.46
CA PRO A 90 -9.79 7.59 8.15
C PRO A 90 -10.36 7.24 6.78
N GLY A 91 -11.70 7.21 6.71
CA GLY A 91 -12.43 6.99 5.46
C GLY A 91 -12.04 8.05 4.42
N PRO A 92 -12.40 7.83 3.15
CA PRO A 92 -11.96 8.68 2.05
C PRO A 92 -12.28 10.14 2.35
N VAL A 93 -11.24 10.97 2.47
CA VAL A 93 -11.35 12.42 2.31
C VAL A 93 -11.72 12.65 0.85
N ASN A 94 -13.01 12.91 0.64
CA ASN A 94 -13.58 13.34 -0.64
C ASN A 94 -13.08 14.76 -0.96
#